data_AF-A0AAD5T218-F1
#
_entry.id   AF-A0AAD5T218-F1
#
_cell.length_a   1.000
_cell.length_b   1.000
_cell.length_c   1.000
_cell.angle_alpha   90.00
_cell.angle_beta   90.00
_cell.angle_gamma   90.00
#
_symmetry.space_group_name_H-M   'P 1'
#
loop_
_entity.id
_entity.type
_entity.pdbx_description
1 polymer ?
#
loop_
_entity_poly.entity_id
_entity_poly.type
_entity_poly.pdbx_seq_one_letter_code
_entity_poly.pdbx_strand_id
1 'polypeptide(L)'
;MNEKEEARMYDPYSGRGRRKTNVPPSTGHQAMMREKQRLSRQRKQNYLENLERRYKEQDAEIKQLRAQITDCLSFASPNLSNSGSVVLQVPENPTYDELHSSQSALRSVKPECQALQTKIAALRNLAFSEIAHSSIQPDNDSAISTIIRTTSLPSTTPFNDITYEWLINPESKLGFKKIFHALDITANPLSSEQLHGPININPFRNTLHALDSLKEAVAVDSYCDKIVFLSRETDVKRMRQIFLRIMRERNHIMDLCTVIDRVKFAEARIEHSSNLKLHFDELLTGIEALTI
;
A
#
# COMPACT_ATOMS: atom_id res chain seq x y z
N MET A 1 53.07 -15.79 -12.96
CA MET A 1 52.31 -14.55 -12.71
C MET A 1 51.55 -14.21 -13.97
N ASN A 2 50.24 -14.48 -14.00
CA ASN A 2 49.33 -13.94 -15.01
C ASN A 2 48.31 -13.11 -14.25
N GLU A 3 48.58 -11.82 -14.18
CA GLU A 3 47.62 -10.80 -13.76
C GLU A 3 46.48 -10.71 -14.79
N LYS A 4 45.29 -10.34 -14.30
CA LYS A 4 44.04 -10.04 -15.03
C LYS A 4 42.99 -11.16 -15.11
N GLU A 5 42.64 -11.74 -13.96
CA GLU A 5 41.22 -12.05 -13.68
C GLU A 5 40.54 -10.76 -13.17
N GLU A 6 40.30 -9.82 -14.09
CA GLU A 6 39.37 -8.73 -13.81
C GLU A 6 38.00 -9.36 -13.54
N ALA A 7 37.49 -9.13 -12.33
CA ALA A 7 36.16 -9.53 -11.91
C ALA A 7 35.14 -8.95 -12.89
N ARG A 8 34.75 -9.75 -13.89
CA ARG A 8 33.76 -9.36 -14.89
C ARG A 8 32.46 -9.08 -14.14
N MET A 9 32.12 -7.80 -14.06
CA MET A 9 30.92 -7.30 -13.38
C MET A 9 29.71 -8.10 -13.89
N TYR A 10 28.97 -8.67 -12.94
CA TYR A 10 27.81 -9.52 -13.25
C TYR A 10 26.78 -8.70 -14.03
N ASP A 11 26.59 -9.06 -15.30
CA ASP A 11 25.54 -8.50 -16.14
C ASP A 11 24.35 -9.47 -16.19
N PRO A 12 23.22 -9.16 -15.51
CA PRO A 12 22.03 -10.00 -15.49
C PRO A 12 21.36 -10.14 -16.87
N TYR A 13 21.73 -9.29 -17.84
CA TYR A 13 21.20 -9.31 -19.21
C TYR A 13 22.12 -10.06 -20.19
N SER A 14 23.32 -10.47 -19.75
CA SER A 14 24.30 -11.12 -20.63
C SER A 14 23.84 -12.46 -21.20
N GLY A 15 22.81 -13.08 -20.62
CA GLY A 15 22.32 -14.40 -21.00
C GLY A 15 23.37 -15.52 -20.85
N ARG A 16 24.55 -15.21 -20.29
CA ARG A 16 25.65 -16.15 -20.06
C ARG A 16 25.20 -17.15 -18.99
N GLY A 17 24.92 -18.37 -19.43
CA GLY A 17 24.50 -19.49 -18.56
C GLY A 17 23.24 -20.20 -19.04
N ARG A 18 22.36 -19.53 -19.78
CA ARG A 18 21.23 -20.20 -20.44
C ARG A 18 21.65 -20.67 -21.83
N ARG A 19 22.07 -21.93 -21.96
CA ARG A 19 22.24 -22.56 -23.28
C ARG A 19 20.89 -22.50 -24.01
N LYS A 20 20.80 -21.66 -25.04
CA LYS A 20 19.68 -21.69 -26.00
C LYS A 20 19.82 -22.96 -26.82
N THR A 21 19.41 -24.08 -26.26
CA THR A 21 19.42 -25.34 -26.99
C THR A 21 18.22 -25.33 -27.94
N ASN A 22 18.47 -25.08 -29.23
CA ASN A 22 17.50 -25.31 -30.31
C ASN A 22 17.24 -26.82 -30.54
N VAL A 23 17.77 -27.68 -29.67
CA VAL A 23 17.59 -29.12 -29.74
C VAL A 23 16.13 -29.46 -29.42
N PRO A 24 15.44 -30.25 -30.27
CA PRO A 24 14.08 -30.69 -29.99
C PRO A 24 14.02 -31.45 -28.65
N PRO A 25 12.90 -31.37 -27.91
CA PRO A 25 12.75 -32.10 -26.65
C PRO A 25 12.89 -33.61 -26.91
N SER A 26 13.63 -34.32 -26.05
CA SER A 26 13.89 -35.75 -26.24
C SER A 26 12.68 -36.61 -25.87
N THR A 27 11.71 -36.05 -25.15
CA THR A 27 10.50 -36.74 -24.67
C THR A 27 9.27 -35.85 -24.80
N GLY A 28 8.08 -36.45 -24.95
CA GLY A 28 6.81 -35.72 -25.04
C GLY A 28 6.50 -34.87 -23.80
N HIS A 29 6.86 -35.34 -22.61
CA HIS A 29 6.70 -34.57 -21.37
C HIS A 29 7.53 -33.28 -21.38
N GLN A 30 8.78 -33.34 -21.87
CA GLN A 30 9.62 -32.15 -22.04
C GLN A 30 9.03 -31.17 -23.06
N ALA A 31 8.40 -31.66 -24.13
CA ALA A 31 7.72 -30.81 -25.11
C ALA A 31 6.56 -30.05 -24.45
N MET A 32 5.72 -30.74 -23.67
CA MET A 32 4.61 -30.12 -22.95
C MET A 32 5.10 -29.07 -21.93
N MET A 33 6.17 -29.36 -21.18
CA MET A 33 6.74 -28.40 -20.22
C MET A 33 7.29 -27.14 -20.91
N ARG A 34 7.95 -27.29 -22.08
CA ARG A 34 8.41 -26.15 -22.88
C ARG A 34 7.23 -25.31 -23.38
N GLU A 35 6.14 -25.96 -23.80
CA GLU A 35 4.95 -25.27 -24.28
C GLU A 35 4.21 -24.53 -23.16
N LYS A 36 4.04 -25.15 -21.99
CA LYS A 36 3.52 -24.47 -20.80
C LYS A 36 4.35 -23.24 -20.43
N GLN A 37 5.68 -23.35 -20.50
CA GLN A 37 6.56 -22.22 -20.23
C GLN A 37 6.43 -21.10 -21.27
N ARG A 38 6.22 -21.43 -22.56
CA ARG A 38 5.95 -20.44 -23.61
C ARG A 38 4.63 -19.73 -23.37
N LEU A 39 3.56 -20.48 -23.11
CA LEU A 39 2.24 -19.93 -22.81
C LEU A 39 2.28 -19.03 -21.57
N SER A 40 2.97 -19.43 -20.51
CA SER A 40 3.16 -18.60 -19.31
C SER A 40 3.86 -17.27 -19.63
N ARG A 41 4.95 -17.29 -20.41
CA ARG A 41 5.64 -16.07 -20.84
C ARG A 41 4.75 -15.19 -21.72
N GLN A 42 3.99 -15.80 -22.63
CA GLN A 42 3.05 -15.10 -23.49
C GLN A 42 1.93 -14.42 -22.67
N ARG A 43 1.34 -15.12 -21.69
CA ARG A 43 0.34 -14.53 -20.78
C ARG A 43 0.91 -13.35 -20.01
N LYS A 44 2.14 -13.48 -19.48
CA LYS A 44 2.81 -12.39 -18.77
C LYS A 44 3.09 -11.19 -19.68
N GLN A 45 3.53 -11.44 -20.92
CA GLN A 45 3.74 -10.40 -21.92
C GLN A 45 2.42 -9.66 -22.24
N ASN A 46 1.34 -10.40 -22.51
CA ASN A 46 0.02 -9.82 -22.78
C ASN A 46 -0.51 -8.99 -21.59
N TYR A 47 -0.26 -9.44 -20.36
CA TYR A 47 -0.63 -8.69 -19.15
C TYR A 47 0.12 -7.36 -19.05
N LEU A 48 1.43 -7.36 -19.30
CA LEU A 48 2.24 -6.13 -19.33
C LEU A 48 1.77 -5.17 -20.43
N GLU A 49 1.49 -5.67 -21.63
CA GLU A 49 0.96 -4.86 -22.74
C GLU A 49 -0.42 -4.26 -22.43
N ASN A 50 -1.29 -5.02 -21.74
CA ASN A 50 -2.57 -4.50 -21.25
C ASN A 50 -2.39 -3.41 -20.19
N LEU A 51 -1.47 -3.59 -19.24
CA LEU A 51 -1.18 -2.58 -18.22
C LEU A 51 -0.61 -1.30 -18.84
N GLU A 52 0.34 -1.41 -19.76
CA GLU A 52 0.91 -0.26 -20.46
C GLU A 52 -0.14 0.52 -21.26
N ARG A 53 -1.09 -0.20 -21.90
CA ARG A 53 -2.20 0.42 -22.60
C ARG A 53 -3.10 1.20 -21.66
N ARG A 54 -3.55 0.58 -20.56
CA ARG A 54 -4.40 1.23 -19.55
C ARG A 54 -3.73 2.46 -18.94
N TYR A 55 -2.42 2.39 -18.67
CA TYR A 55 -1.66 3.53 -18.17
C TYR A 55 -1.67 4.71 -19.16
N LYS A 56 -1.48 4.44 -20.46
CA LYS A 56 -1.57 5.48 -21.50
C LYS A 56 -2.96 6.09 -21.62
N GLU A 57 -4.01 5.27 -21.51
CA GLU A 57 -5.41 5.73 -21.52
C GLU A 57 -5.68 6.67 -20.33
N GLN A 58 -5.27 6.28 -19.12
CA GLN A 58 -5.41 7.11 -17.92
C GLN A 58 -4.60 8.40 -17.97
N ASP A 59 -3.37 8.37 -18.49
CA ASP A 59 -2.54 9.58 -18.66
C ASP A 59 -3.16 10.56 -19.67
N ALA A 60 -3.76 10.05 -20.75
CA ALA A 60 -4.50 10.88 -21.71
C ALA A 60 -5.75 11.52 -21.06
N GLU A 61 -6.51 10.76 -20.28
CA GLU A 61 -7.67 11.28 -19.53
C GLU A 61 -7.28 12.38 -18.54
N ILE A 62 -6.19 12.17 -17.78
CA ILE A 62 -5.67 13.18 -16.83
C ILE A 62 -5.25 14.46 -17.57
N LYS A 63 -4.59 14.34 -18.74
CA LYS A 63 -4.22 15.50 -19.56
C LYS A 63 -5.46 16.26 -20.05
N GLN A 64 -6.50 15.55 -20.49
CA GLN A 64 -7.75 16.16 -20.92
C GLN A 64 -8.45 16.90 -19.77
N LEU A 65 -8.53 16.30 -18.58
CA LEU A 65 -9.12 16.94 -17.39
C LEU A 65 -8.33 18.19 -16.97
N ARG A 66 -7.00 18.15 -17.04
CA ARG A 66 -6.15 19.33 -16.76
C ARG A 66 -6.37 20.47 -17.75
N ALA A 67 -6.55 20.15 -19.03
CA ALA A 67 -6.88 21.14 -20.05
C ALA A 67 -8.24 21.79 -19.76
N GLN A 68 -9.26 21.00 -19.45
CA GLN A 68 -10.59 21.53 -19.07
C GLN A 68 -10.53 22.45 -17.85
N ILE A 69 -9.78 22.07 -16.82
CA ILE A 69 -9.58 22.94 -15.64
C ILE A 69 -8.91 24.25 -16.04
N THR A 70 -7.89 24.19 -16.90
CA THR A 70 -7.18 25.38 -17.38
C THR A 70 -8.12 26.30 -18.16
N ASP A 71 -8.94 25.74 -19.04
CA ASP A 71 -9.93 26.48 -19.81
C ASP A 71 -10.96 27.14 -18.87
N CYS A 72 -11.53 26.41 -17.91
CA CYS A 72 -12.45 26.96 -16.92
C CYS A 72 -11.84 28.10 -16.09
N LEU A 73 -10.56 27.98 -15.71
CA LEU A 73 -9.84 29.02 -14.97
C LEU A 73 -9.55 30.25 -15.84
N SER A 74 -9.31 30.07 -17.15
CA SER A 74 -9.09 31.19 -18.07
C SER A 74 -10.34 32.10 -18.21
N PHE A 75 -11.54 31.52 -18.14
CA PHE A 75 -12.80 32.28 -18.12
C PHE A 75 -13.01 33.06 -16.82
N ALA A 76 -12.43 32.61 -15.69
CA ALA A 76 -12.60 33.25 -14.38
C ALA A 76 -11.64 34.43 -14.13
N SER A 77 -10.64 34.68 -14.99
CA SER A 77 -9.66 35.78 -14.81
C SER A 77 -9.41 36.68 -16.04
N PRO A 78 -10.40 37.36 -16.65
CA PRO A 78 -10.14 38.10 -17.89
C PRO A 78 -9.37 39.44 -17.74
N ASN A 79 -9.09 39.98 -16.55
CA ASN A 79 -8.74 41.43 -16.45
C ASN A 79 -7.58 41.85 -15.52
N LEU A 80 -6.65 40.96 -15.14
CA LEU A 80 -5.54 41.34 -14.25
C LEU A 80 -4.20 41.69 -14.94
N SER A 81 -4.10 41.60 -16.28
CA SER A 81 -2.82 41.76 -16.99
C SER A 81 -2.63 43.11 -17.71
N ASN A 82 -3.46 44.12 -17.44
CA ASN A 82 -3.24 45.48 -17.97
C ASN A 82 -2.64 46.40 -16.92
N SER A 83 -1.50 46.01 -16.35
CA SER A 83 -0.62 46.89 -15.58
C SER A 83 0.27 47.72 -16.53
N GLY A 84 -0.38 48.60 -17.30
CA GLY A 84 0.22 49.88 -17.63
C GLY A 84 0.16 50.75 -16.37
N SER A 85 1.23 51.48 -16.09
CA SER A 85 1.35 52.42 -14.98
C SER A 85 0.23 53.49 -15.00
N VAL A 86 -0.95 53.14 -14.48
CA VAL A 86 -2.06 54.07 -14.29
C VAL A 86 -1.90 54.67 -12.89
N VAL A 87 -1.68 55.97 -12.89
CA VAL A 87 -1.80 56.89 -11.75
C VAL A 87 -2.97 56.46 -10.87
N LEU A 88 -2.74 56.38 -9.56
CA LEU A 88 -3.74 56.19 -8.50
C LEU A 88 -4.88 57.23 -8.63
N GLN A 89 -5.85 56.95 -9.50
CA GLN A 89 -7.22 57.38 -9.28
C GLN A 89 -7.87 56.25 -8.51
N VAL A 90 -8.13 56.51 -7.22
CA VAL A 90 -9.01 55.71 -6.38
C VAL A 90 -10.32 55.57 -7.14
N PRO A 91 -10.65 54.38 -7.69
CA PRO A 91 -11.96 54.18 -8.27
C PRO A 91 -12.96 54.31 -7.13
N GLU A 92 -13.95 55.18 -7.30
CA GLU A 92 -15.12 55.16 -6.43
C GLU A 92 -15.64 53.71 -6.38
N ASN A 93 -15.88 53.25 -5.15
CA ASN A 93 -16.13 51.86 -4.80
C ASN A 93 -16.91 51.10 -5.88
N PRO A 94 -16.46 49.89 -6.28
CA PRO A 94 -17.26 49.04 -7.14
C PRO A 94 -18.66 48.96 -6.55
N THR A 95 -19.66 49.31 -7.34
CA THR A 95 -21.07 49.30 -6.91
C THR A 95 -21.36 47.93 -6.31
N TYR A 96 -21.98 47.91 -5.13
CA TYR A 96 -22.23 46.72 -4.33
C TYR A 96 -22.81 45.53 -5.14
N ASP A 97 -23.54 45.84 -6.20
CA ASP A 97 -24.15 44.90 -7.14
C ASP A 97 -23.12 44.10 -7.99
N GLU A 98 -22.01 44.71 -8.41
CA GLU A 98 -20.97 44.02 -9.19
C GLU A 98 -20.17 43.04 -8.32
N LEU A 99 -19.96 43.39 -7.05
CA LEU A 99 -19.30 42.54 -6.06
C LEU A 99 -20.18 41.31 -5.75
N HIS A 100 -21.49 41.52 -5.56
CA HIS A 100 -22.43 40.42 -5.33
C HIS A 100 -22.57 39.50 -6.55
N SER A 101 -22.60 40.06 -7.75
CA SER A 101 -22.64 39.28 -8.99
C SER A 101 -21.40 38.39 -9.14
N SER A 102 -20.21 38.95 -8.91
CA SER A 102 -18.95 38.20 -8.95
C SER A 102 -18.86 37.14 -7.84
N GLN A 103 -19.36 37.45 -6.64
CA GLN A 103 -19.36 36.52 -5.51
C GLN A 103 -20.37 35.38 -5.72
N SER A 104 -21.48 35.64 -6.40
CA SER A 104 -22.47 34.63 -6.81
C SER A 104 -21.88 33.66 -7.84
N ALA A 105 -21.18 34.18 -8.86
CA ALA A 105 -20.49 33.35 -9.86
C ALA A 105 -19.39 32.48 -9.23
N LEU A 106 -18.64 32.99 -8.24
CA LEU A 106 -17.66 32.19 -7.52
C LEU A 106 -18.31 31.06 -6.70
N ARG A 107 -19.49 31.33 -6.13
CA ARG A 107 -20.26 30.33 -5.37
C ARG A 107 -20.80 29.21 -6.25
N SER A 108 -21.11 29.47 -7.52
CA SER A 108 -21.58 28.42 -8.44
C SER A 108 -20.45 27.52 -8.95
N VAL A 109 -19.24 28.05 -9.16
CA VAL A 109 -18.10 27.25 -9.68
C VAL A 109 -17.44 26.37 -8.59
N LYS A 110 -17.46 26.82 -7.32
CA LYS A 110 -16.85 26.10 -6.20
C LYS A 110 -17.34 24.64 -6.02
N PRO A 111 -18.65 24.33 -6.04
CA PRO A 111 -19.12 22.95 -5.91
C PRO A 111 -18.73 22.07 -7.10
N GLU A 112 -18.64 22.61 -8.32
CA GLU A 112 -18.20 21.85 -9.50
C GLU A 112 -16.73 21.42 -9.37
N CYS A 113 -15.86 22.33 -8.91
CA CYS A 113 -14.46 22.00 -8.61
C CYS A 113 -14.34 20.91 -7.52
N GLN A 114 -15.17 20.97 -6.48
CA GLN A 114 -15.19 19.93 -5.43
C GLN A 114 -15.71 18.58 -5.95
N ALA A 115 -16.71 18.58 -6.83
CA ALA A 115 -17.22 17.37 -7.48
C ALA A 115 -16.15 16.72 -8.39
N LEU A 116 -15.38 17.52 -9.13
CA LEU A 116 -14.27 17.01 -9.94
C LEU A 116 -13.14 16.44 -9.08
N GLN A 117 -12.79 17.12 -7.98
CA GLN A 117 -11.76 16.63 -7.04
C GLN A 117 -12.14 15.29 -6.40
N THR A 118 -13.40 15.15 -5.97
CA THR A 118 -13.91 13.88 -5.41
C THR A 118 -13.93 12.76 -6.45
N LYS A 119 -14.29 13.06 -7.71
CA LYS A 119 -14.23 12.09 -8.81
C LYS A 119 -12.79 11.61 -9.08
N ILE A 120 -11.80 12.51 -9.07
CA ILE A 120 -10.38 12.15 -9.21
C ILE A 120 -9.92 11.25 -8.05
N ALA A 121 -10.32 11.55 -6.81
CA ALA A 121 -9.98 10.73 -5.66
C ALA A 121 -10.61 9.32 -5.77
N ALA A 122 -11.86 9.22 -6.21
CA ALA A 122 -12.53 7.94 -6.42
C ALA A 122 -11.85 7.08 -7.51
N LEU A 123 -11.48 7.70 -8.65
CA LEU A 123 -10.76 7.00 -9.72
C LEU A 123 -9.39 6.49 -9.27
N ARG A 124 -8.67 7.27 -8.45
CA ARG A 124 -7.39 6.81 -7.84
C ARG A 124 -7.61 5.59 -6.95
N ASN A 125 -8.63 5.61 -6.10
CA ASN A 125 -8.93 4.48 -5.22
C ASN A 125 -9.34 3.22 -5.99
N LEU A 126 -10.12 3.37 -7.07
CA LEU A 126 -10.50 2.25 -7.94
C LEU A 126 -9.27 1.63 -8.63
N ALA A 127 -8.37 2.45 -9.18
CA ALA A 127 -7.14 1.98 -9.80
C ALA A 127 -6.27 1.19 -8.79
N PHE A 128 -6.19 1.62 -7.54
CA PHE A 128 -5.50 0.89 -6.47
C PHE A 128 -6.17 -0.46 -6.15
N SER A 129 -7.51 -0.52 -6.15
CA SER A 129 -8.25 -1.76 -5.86
C SER A 129 -8.15 -2.81 -6.98
N GLU A 130 -8.15 -2.41 -8.26
CA GLU A 130 -8.01 -3.36 -9.38
C GLU A 130 -6.63 -4.01 -9.45
N ILE A 131 -5.58 -3.28 -9.06
CA ILE A 131 -4.23 -3.84 -8.93
C ILE A 131 -4.20 -4.92 -7.84
N ALA A 132 -4.96 -4.74 -6.75
CA ALA A 132 -5.05 -5.73 -5.69
C ALA A 132 -5.84 -6.99 -6.12
N HIS A 133 -6.86 -6.86 -6.97
CA HIS A 133 -7.70 -7.98 -7.39
C HIS A 133 -7.16 -8.77 -8.59
N SER A 134 -6.26 -8.21 -9.40
CA SER A 134 -5.67 -8.91 -10.55
C SER A 134 -4.54 -9.89 -10.21
N SER A 135 -4.15 -9.99 -8.93
CA SER A 135 -3.09 -10.91 -8.45
C SER A 135 -3.58 -12.35 -8.17
N ILE A 136 -4.89 -12.63 -8.23
CA ILE A 136 -5.43 -13.95 -7.85
C ILE A 136 -6.49 -14.41 -8.86
N GLN A 137 -6.06 -15.20 -9.85
CA GLN A 137 -6.91 -16.26 -10.38
C GLN A 137 -6.33 -17.60 -9.89
N PRO A 138 -7.08 -18.37 -9.07
CA PRO A 138 -6.70 -19.74 -8.80
C PRO A 138 -6.95 -20.55 -10.09
N ASP A 139 -5.88 -21.13 -10.64
CA ASP A 139 -5.97 -22.16 -11.67
C ASP A 139 -6.73 -23.35 -11.07
N ASN A 140 -8.00 -23.49 -11.41
CA ASN A 140 -8.78 -24.69 -11.19
C ASN A 140 -8.28 -25.79 -12.14
N ASP A 141 -7.41 -26.66 -11.65
CA ASP A 141 -7.19 -27.99 -12.23
C ASP A 141 -7.34 -29.04 -11.13
N SER A 142 -8.57 -29.56 -11.01
CA SER A 142 -8.84 -30.81 -10.29
C SER A 142 -8.58 -31.99 -11.22
N ALA A 143 -7.61 -32.84 -10.88
CA ALA A 143 -7.71 -34.27 -11.17
C ALA A 143 -6.73 -35.06 -10.29
N ILE A 144 -7.25 -36.19 -9.80
CA ILE A 144 -6.58 -37.33 -9.14
C ILE A 144 -6.72 -37.35 -7.61
N SER A 145 -7.81 -38.01 -7.25
CA SER A 145 -8.11 -38.75 -6.02
C SER A 145 -6.95 -39.57 -5.46
N THR A 146 -6.90 -39.73 -4.13
CA THR A 146 -6.96 -41.05 -3.43
C THR A 146 -7.03 -40.86 -1.90
N ILE A 147 -8.24 -41.13 -1.36
CA ILE A 147 -8.56 -41.93 -0.15
C ILE A 147 -7.67 -41.74 1.10
N ILE A 148 -8.18 -41.07 2.15
CA ILE A 148 -8.54 -41.68 3.47
C ILE A 148 -9.71 -40.88 4.08
N ARG A 149 -10.69 -41.62 4.60
CA ARG A 149 -11.97 -41.19 5.15
C ARG A 149 -11.92 -41.37 6.67
N THR A 150 -12.18 -40.33 7.47
CA THR A 150 -12.89 -40.41 8.78
C THR A 150 -13.26 -39.03 9.35
N THR A 151 -14.55 -38.71 9.27
CA THR A 151 -15.43 -38.04 10.27
C THR A 151 -14.99 -36.77 11.01
N SER A 152 -15.51 -35.60 10.58
CA SER A 152 -16.21 -34.61 11.44
C SER A 152 -16.84 -33.47 10.60
N LEU A 153 -17.91 -32.87 11.13
CA LEU A 153 -18.93 -31.98 10.54
C LEU A 153 -18.48 -30.81 9.60
N PRO A 154 -19.40 -30.31 8.73
CA PRO A 154 -19.10 -29.28 7.74
C PRO A 154 -19.16 -27.87 8.34
N SER A 155 -18.00 -27.20 8.35
CA SER A 155 -17.91 -25.75 8.50
C SER A 155 -18.00 -25.12 7.11
N THR A 156 -19.15 -24.50 6.82
CA THR A 156 -19.37 -23.69 5.62
C THR A 156 -19.07 -22.23 5.93
N THR A 157 -17.88 -21.77 5.56
CA THR A 157 -17.66 -20.60 4.68
C THR A 157 -16.17 -20.54 4.27
N PRO A 158 -15.83 -20.47 2.98
CA PRO A 158 -14.49 -20.16 2.52
C PRO A 158 -14.38 -18.63 2.39
N PHE A 159 -13.90 -17.96 3.43
CA PHE A 159 -13.47 -16.55 3.37
C PHE A 159 -12.09 -16.42 4.01
N ASN A 160 -11.17 -17.30 3.59
CA ASN A 160 -9.74 -17.10 3.71
C ASN A 160 -9.25 -16.70 2.32
N ASP A 161 -9.13 -15.40 2.04
CA ASP A 161 -8.25 -14.86 0.99
C ASP A 161 -8.21 -13.33 1.03
N ILE A 162 -7.81 -12.78 2.18
CA ILE A 162 -6.94 -11.60 2.16
C ILE A 162 -5.56 -12.13 2.55
N THR A 163 -4.91 -12.80 1.61
CA THR A 163 -3.51 -13.20 1.75
C THR A 163 -2.68 -11.92 1.84
N TYR A 164 -2.06 -11.69 3.00
CA TYR A 164 -0.99 -10.70 3.19
C TYR A 164 0.26 -11.15 2.41
N GLU A 165 0.17 -11.17 1.09
CA GLU A 165 1.19 -11.73 0.19
C GLU A 165 2.55 -11.02 0.36
N TRP A 166 2.55 -9.73 0.71
CA TRP A 166 3.76 -8.98 1.06
C TRP A 166 4.45 -9.47 2.36
N LEU A 167 3.71 -10.05 3.29
CA LEU A 167 4.19 -10.50 4.60
C LEU A 167 4.73 -11.95 4.58
N ILE A 168 4.30 -12.77 3.61
CA ILE A 168 4.62 -14.21 3.53
C ILE A 168 5.55 -14.54 2.35
N ASN A 169 5.71 -13.65 1.36
CA ASN A 169 6.58 -13.93 0.21
C ASN A 169 8.06 -14.06 0.66
N PRO A 170 8.71 -15.24 0.56
CA PRO A 170 10.08 -15.43 1.01
C PRO A 170 11.10 -14.58 0.25
N GLU A 171 10.73 -14.01 -0.91
CA GLU A 171 11.54 -13.01 -1.63
C GLU A 171 11.53 -11.62 -0.96
N SER A 172 10.52 -11.29 -0.14
CA SER A 172 10.48 -10.07 0.69
C SER A 172 11.39 -10.13 1.92
N LYS A 173 11.99 -11.30 2.22
CA LYS A 173 13.05 -11.43 3.24
C LYS A 173 14.26 -10.54 2.95
N LEU A 174 14.47 -10.17 1.69
CA LEU A 174 15.53 -9.23 1.28
C LEU A 174 15.24 -7.80 1.76
N GLY A 175 13.96 -7.40 1.78
CA GLY A 175 13.51 -6.13 2.36
C GLY A 175 13.79 -6.11 3.87
N PHE A 176 13.30 -7.11 4.61
CA PHE A 176 13.47 -7.16 6.07
C PHE A 176 14.93 -7.25 6.55
N LYS A 177 15.84 -7.89 5.81
CA LYS A 177 17.27 -7.91 6.17
C LYS A 177 17.95 -6.55 5.95
N LYS A 178 17.57 -5.81 4.90
CA LYS A 178 18.07 -4.45 4.63
C LYS A 178 17.50 -3.44 5.64
N ILE A 179 16.22 -3.58 6.00
CA ILE A 179 15.52 -2.77 7.01
C ILE A 179 16.30 -2.70 8.32
N PHE A 180 16.74 -3.85 8.84
CA PHE A 180 17.36 -3.90 10.17
C PHE A 180 18.87 -3.61 10.17
N HIS A 181 19.57 -3.82 9.05
CA HIS A 181 20.99 -3.45 8.93
C HIS A 181 21.21 -1.92 8.87
N ALA A 182 20.22 -1.15 8.39
CA ALA A 182 20.28 0.32 8.38
C ALA A 182 20.13 0.93 9.77
N LEU A 183 19.46 0.22 10.69
CA LEU A 183 19.22 0.63 12.08
C LEU A 183 20.43 0.36 13.00
N ASP A 184 21.43 -0.40 12.58
CA ASP A 184 22.63 -0.76 13.36
C ASP A 184 23.66 0.39 13.50
N ILE A 185 23.39 1.61 12.99
CA ILE A 185 24.43 2.64 12.78
C ILE A 185 24.59 3.63 13.96
N THR A 186 23.69 3.67 14.94
CA THR A 186 23.83 4.60 16.10
C THR A 186 24.32 3.87 17.35
N ALA A 187 25.39 4.39 17.96
CA ALA A 187 26.13 3.73 19.05
C ALA A 187 25.36 3.62 20.38
N ASN A 188 24.11 4.07 20.47
CA ASN A 188 23.14 3.83 21.54
C ASN A 188 21.81 4.52 21.17
N PRO A 189 20.87 3.85 20.48
CA PRO A 189 19.57 4.45 20.20
C PRO A 189 18.77 4.58 21.50
N LEU A 190 18.32 5.79 21.82
CA LEU A 190 17.29 6.00 22.83
C LEU A 190 16.01 5.27 22.39
N SER A 191 15.31 4.65 23.32
CA SER A 191 14.01 4.03 23.03
C SER A 191 12.97 5.09 22.63
N SER A 192 11.96 4.69 21.86
CA SER A 192 10.84 5.58 21.50
C SER A 192 10.15 6.19 22.73
N GLU A 193 10.05 5.43 23.82
CA GLU A 193 9.51 5.93 25.09
C GLU A 193 10.42 6.97 25.76
N GLN A 194 11.73 6.89 25.59
CA GLN A 194 12.65 7.92 26.09
C GLN A 194 12.59 9.21 25.26
N LEU A 195 12.36 9.10 23.94
CA LEU A 195 12.30 10.25 23.03
C LEU A 195 10.97 11.01 23.12
N HIS A 196 9.86 10.28 23.24
CA HIS A 196 8.51 10.84 23.10
C HIS A 196 7.65 10.67 24.36
N GLY A 197 8.13 9.97 25.38
CA GLY A 197 7.39 9.66 26.60
C GLY A 197 6.60 8.35 26.51
N PRO A 198 5.90 7.97 27.60
CA PRO A 198 5.16 6.71 27.68
C PRO A 198 3.95 6.70 26.74
N ILE A 199 3.77 5.59 26.04
CA ILE A 199 2.61 5.39 25.16
C ILE A 199 1.34 5.25 26.00
N ASN A 200 0.35 6.09 25.71
CA ASN A 200 -0.99 5.95 26.29
C ASN A 200 -1.82 4.91 25.53
N ILE A 201 -1.68 3.64 25.92
CA ILE A 201 -2.35 2.50 25.26
C ILE A 201 -3.80 2.26 25.74
N ASN A 202 -4.17 2.80 26.90
CA ASN A 202 -5.43 2.48 27.59
C ASN A 202 -6.70 2.88 26.81
N PRO A 203 -6.78 4.06 26.16
CA PRO A 203 -7.94 4.41 25.34
C PRO A 203 -8.18 3.38 24.23
N PHE A 204 -7.12 2.97 23.53
CA PHE A 204 -7.20 1.98 22.47
C PHE A 204 -7.61 0.61 23.01
N ARG A 205 -7.01 0.16 24.11
CA ARG A 205 -7.40 -1.07 24.80
C ARG A 205 -8.89 -1.09 25.17
N ASN A 206 -9.39 0.00 25.76
CA ASN A 206 -10.80 0.14 26.14
C ASN A 206 -11.72 0.11 24.91
N THR A 207 -11.34 0.77 23.80
CA THR A 207 -12.09 0.70 22.54
C THR A 207 -12.19 -0.73 22.02
N LEU A 208 -11.13 -1.53 22.13
CA LEU A 208 -11.15 -2.93 21.71
C LEU A 208 -12.05 -3.79 22.62
N HIS A 209 -11.99 -3.61 23.94
CA HIS A 209 -12.88 -4.32 24.87
C HIS A 209 -14.35 -3.84 24.80
N ALA A 210 -14.62 -2.68 24.22
CA ALA A 210 -15.99 -2.24 23.95
C ALA A 210 -16.66 -3.02 22.79
N LEU A 211 -15.89 -3.78 22.02
CA LEU A 211 -16.44 -4.68 21.00
C LEU A 211 -16.97 -5.96 21.66
N ASP A 212 -18.21 -6.33 21.35
CA ASP A 212 -18.89 -7.46 22.02
C ASP A 212 -18.11 -8.79 21.87
N SER A 213 -17.51 -9.02 20.70
CA SER A 213 -16.69 -10.23 20.46
C SER A 213 -15.35 -10.27 21.19
N LEU A 214 -14.86 -9.13 21.70
CA LEU A 214 -13.54 -9.01 22.31
C LEU A 214 -13.57 -8.60 23.79
N LYS A 215 -14.76 -8.41 24.37
CA LYS A 215 -14.93 -7.85 25.72
C LYS A 215 -14.09 -8.53 26.80
N GLU A 216 -13.94 -9.85 26.72
CA GLU A 216 -13.18 -10.66 27.69
C GLU A 216 -11.95 -11.33 27.05
N ALA A 217 -11.55 -10.90 25.85
CA ALA A 217 -10.47 -11.55 25.11
C ALA A 217 -9.09 -11.14 25.66
N VAL A 218 -8.40 -12.07 26.31
CA VAL A 218 -7.01 -11.90 26.81
C VAL A 218 -6.03 -11.53 25.69
N ALA A 219 -6.34 -11.90 24.44
CA ALA A 219 -5.55 -11.55 23.26
C ALA A 219 -5.43 -10.02 23.08
N VAL A 220 -6.45 -9.25 23.47
CA VAL A 220 -6.44 -7.77 23.39
C VAL A 220 -5.39 -7.18 24.33
N ASP A 221 -5.40 -7.57 25.60
CA ASP A 221 -4.39 -7.14 26.58
C ASP A 221 -2.99 -7.56 26.12
N SER A 222 -2.85 -8.82 25.73
CA SER A 222 -1.60 -9.41 25.21
C SER A 222 -1.04 -8.64 24.00
N TYR A 223 -1.91 -8.15 23.11
CA TYR A 223 -1.55 -7.35 21.95
C TYR A 223 -1.10 -5.94 22.35
N CYS A 224 -1.89 -5.25 23.18
CA CYS A 224 -1.59 -3.91 23.68
C CYS A 224 -0.27 -3.87 24.48
N ASP A 225 -0.05 -4.85 25.37
CA ASP A 225 1.18 -4.94 26.16
C ASP A 225 2.43 -5.10 25.29
N LYS A 226 2.34 -5.85 24.20
CA LYS A 226 3.46 -6.00 23.26
C LYS A 226 3.77 -4.72 22.50
N ILE A 227 2.78 -3.89 22.20
CA ILE A 227 3.01 -2.56 21.58
C ILE A 227 3.80 -1.67 22.55
N VAL A 228 3.41 -1.64 23.83
CA VAL A 228 4.15 -0.91 24.87
C VAL A 228 5.55 -1.51 25.07
N PHE A 229 5.68 -2.84 25.00
CA PHE A 229 7.00 -3.48 25.09
C PHE A 229 7.90 -3.08 23.92
N LEU A 230 7.33 -2.98 22.71
CA LEU A 230 8.07 -2.57 21.51
C LEU A 230 8.61 -1.14 21.64
N SER A 231 7.87 -0.21 22.27
CA SER A 231 8.32 1.19 22.42
C SER A 231 9.48 1.37 23.39
N ARG A 232 9.70 0.40 24.28
CA ARG A 232 10.79 0.38 25.27
C ARG A 232 12.05 -0.31 24.78
N GLU A 233 11.94 -1.09 23.71
CA GLU A 233 13.01 -1.94 23.25
C GLU A 233 13.97 -1.15 22.35
N THR A 234 15.27 -1.31 22.59
CA THR A 234 16.33 -0.68 21.79
C THR A 234 17.08 -1.69 20.92
N ASP A 235 17.06 -2.98 21.29
CA ASP A 235 17.67 -4.04 20.49
C ASP A 235 16.81 -4.36 19.26
N VAL A 236 17.38 -4.09 18.09
CA VAL A 236 16.79 -4.33 16.77
C VAL A 236 16.32 -5.78 16.59
N LYS A 237 17.09 -6.76 17.06
CA LYS A 237 16.73 -8.18 16.92
C LYS A 237 15.50 -8.50 17.76
N ARG A 238 15.43 -7.95 18.97
CA ARG A 238 14.31 -8.15 19.89
C ARG A 238 13.07 -7.38 19.44
N MET A 239 13.21 -6.13 18.97
CA MET A 239 12.13 -5.36 18.34
C MET A 239 11.47 -6.16 17.21
N ARG A 240 12.26 -6.77 16.34
CA ARG A 240 11.75 -7.64 15.26
C ARG A 240 10.94 -8.81 15.79
N GLN A 241 11.43 -9.50 16.83
CA GLN A 241 10.71 -10.62 17.42
C GLN A 241 9.38 -10.18 18.05
N ILE A 242 9.38 -9.05 18.77
CA ILE A 242 8.18 -8.47 19.37
C ILE A 242 7.18 -8.08 18.27
N PHE A 243 7.63 -7.42 17.21
CA PHE A 243 6.78 -7.04 16.08
C PHE A 243 6.10 -8.24 15.42
N LEU A 244 6.83 -9.34 15.19
CA LEU A 244 6.22 -10.57 14.65
C LEU A 244 5.19 -11.17 15.61
N ARG A 245 5.40 -11.06 16.94
CA ARG A 245 4.41 -11.48 17.94
C ARG A 245 3.18 -10.58 17.93
N ILE A 246 3.34 -9.26 17.78
CA ILE A 246 2.23 -8.30 17.60
C ILE A 246 1.39 -8.70 16.39
N MET A 247 2.01 -9.04 15.25
CA MET A 247 1.29 -9.45 14.04
C MET A 247 0.50 -10.75 14.23
N ARG A 248 1.04 -11.71 14.99
CA ARG A 248 0.32 -12.95 15.30
C ARG A 248 -0.89 -12.69 16.20
N GLU A 249 -0.72 -11.91 17.27
CA GLU A 249 -1.82 -11.54 18.17
C GLU A 249 -2.89 -10.74 17.45
N ARG A 250 -2.49 -9.84 16.53
CA ARG A 250 -3.43 -9.12 15.66
C ARG A 250 -4.30 -10.07 14.86
N ASN A 251 -3.70 -11.07 14.20
CA ASN A 251 -4.45 -12.04 13.41
C ASN A 251 -5.34 -12.89 14.32
N HIS A 252 -4.86 -13.28 15.50
CA HIS A 252 -5.67 -14.00 16.47
C HIS A 252 -6.91 -13.19 16.91
N ILE A 253 -6.76 -11.89 17.18
CA ILE A 253 -7.90 -11.00 17.46
C ILE A 253 -8.88 -10.96 16.28
N MET A 254 -8.39 -10.86 15.05
CA MET A 254 -9.25 -10.87 13.85
C MET A 254 -10.05 -12.17 13.71
N ASP A 255 -9.47 -13.30 14.11
CA ASP A 255 -10.16 -14.59 14.11
C ASP A 255 -11.26 -14.67 15.18
N LEU A 256 -11.09 -13.98 16.31
CA LEU A 256 -12.10 -13.88 17.38
C LEU A 256 -13.23 -12.89 17.03
N CYS A 257 -12.95 -11.87 16.21
CA CYS A 257 -13.93 -10.87 15.84
C CYS A 257 -15.06 -11.41 14.95
N THR A 258 -16.29 -10.93 15.19
CA THR A 258 -17.37 -11.01 14.19
C THR A 258 -17.03 -10.18 12.95
N VAL A 259 -17.74 -10.42 11.84
CA VAL A 259 -17.52 -9.65 10.59
C VAL A 259 -17.67 -8.14 10.80
N ILE A 260 -18.65 -7.72 11.61
CA ILE A 260 -18.89 -6.30 11.92
C ILE A 260 -17.75 -5.74 12.80
N ASP A 261 -17.33 -6.50 13.81
CA ASP A 261 -16.27 -6.05 14.73
C ASP A 261 -14.89 -6.02 14.07
N ARG A 262 -14.63 -6.83 13.03
CA ARG A 262 -13.40 -6.73 12.23
C ARG A 262 -13.22 -5.36 11.59
N VAL A 263 -14.30 -4.75 11.10
CA VAL A 263 -14.27 -3.40 10.53
C VAL A 263 -13.95 -2.38 11.61
N LYS A 264 -14.64 -2.43 12.75
CA LYS A 264 -14.40 -1.53 13.89
C LYS A 264 -12.98 -1.68 14.46
N PHE A 265 -12.47 -2.91 14.55
CA PHE A 265 -11.08 -3.17 14.94
C PHE A 265 -10.10 -2.51 13.98
N ALA A 266 -10.33 -2.63 12.66
CA ALA A 266 -9.49 -2.00 11.66
C ALA A 266 -9.51 -0.46 11.77
N GLU A 267 -10.66 0.14 12.00
CA GLU A 267 -10.83 1.59 12.22
C GLU A 267 -10.09 2.05 13.49
N ALA A 268 -10.33 1.40 14.62
CA ALA A 268 -9.65 1.70 15.89
C ALA A 268 -8.13 1.59 15.75
N ARG A 269 -7.63 0.62 14.97
CA ARG A 269 -6.20 0.45 14.68
C ARG A 269 -5.64 1.61 13.85
N ILE A 270 -6.38 2.10 12.86
CA ILE A 270 -5.94 3.23 12.01
C ILE A 270 -5.87 4.51 12.85
N GLU A 271 -6.89 4.77 13.68
CA GLU A 271 -6.90 5.89 14.60
C GLU A 271 -5.73 5.82 15.59
N HIS A 272 -5.54 4.65 16.22
CA HIS A 272 -4.43 4.45 17.14
C HIS A 272 -3.06 4.58 16.47
N SER A 273 -2.90 4.08 15.25
CA SER A 273 -1.67 4.25 14.45
C SER A 273 -1.36 5.72 14.17
N SER A 274 -2.40 6.55 14.01
CA SER A 274 -2.23 8.00 13.79
C SER A 274 -1.76 8.70 15.07
N ASN A 275 -2.26 8.27 16.24
CA ASN A 275 -1.80 8.77 17.54
C ASN A 275 -0.37 8.30 17.89
N LEU A 276 -0.03 7.09 17.44
CA LEU A 276 1.28 6.48 17.60
C LEU A 276 2.31 6.94 16.57
N LYS A 277 1.89 7.78 15.63
CA LYS A 277 2.71 8.22 14.52
C LYS A 277 4.04 8.82 15.00
N LEU A 278 4.05 9.62 16.06
CA LEU A 278 5.31 10.15 16.62
C LEU A 278 6.23 9.06 17.19
N HIS A 279 5.67 8.05 17.87
CA HIS A 279 6.45 6.98 18.49
C HIS A 279 7.03 5.99 17.48
N PHE A 280 6.34 5.80 16.36
CA PHE A 280 6.69 4.79 15.37
C PHE A 280 7.12 5.39 14.04
N ASP A 281 6.99 6.68 13.78
CA ASP A 281 7.49 7.29 12.54
C ASP A 281 9.00 7.15 12.45
N GLU A 282 9.79 7.26 13.52
CA GLU A 282 11.23 6.97 13.39
C GLU A 282 11.49 5.48 13.11
N LEU A 283 10.66 4.62 13.69
CA LEU A 283 10.72 3.15 13.53
C LEU A 283 10.22 2.70 12.14
N LEU A 284 9.24 3.42 11.56
CA LEU A 284 8.58 3.20 10.28
C LEU A 284 9.25 3.97 9.16
N THR A 285 9.84 5.14 9.39
CA THR A 285 10.65 5.88 8.40
C THR A 285 11.92 5.10 8.10
N GLY A 286 12.49 4.39 9.09
CA GLY A 286 13.52 3.37 8.84
C GLY A 286 13.03 2.19 7.99
N ILE A 287 11.72 1.94 7.94
CA ILE A 287 11.08 0.90 7.12
C ILE A 287 10.67 1.45 5.73
N GLU A 288 10.18 2.69 5.64
CA GLU A 288 9.61 3.35 4.46
C GLU A 288 10.67 3.99 3.53
N ALA A 289 11.77 4.52 4.08
CA ALA A 289 12.89 5.07 3.31
C ALA A 289 13.64 4.02 2.46
N LEU A 290 13.22 2.75 2.52
CA LEU A 290 13.79 1.61 1.81
C LEU A 290 12.79 0.92 0.88
N THR A 291 11.59 1.49 0.73
CA THR A 291 10.57 1.07 -0.25
C THR A 291 10.60 1.89 -1.56
N ILE A 292 11.52 2.83 -1.68
CA ILE A 292 11.96 3.50 -2.92
C ILE A 292 13.33 2.93 -3.28
#